data_AF-A0A7C6R204-F1
#
_entry.id   AF-A0A7C6R204-F1
#
_cell.length_a   1.000
_cell.length_b   1.000
_cell.length_c   1.000
_cell.angle_alpha   90.00
_cell.angle_beta   90.00
_cell.angle_gamma   90.00
#
_symmetry.space_group_name_H-M   'P 1'
#
loop_
_entity.id
_entity.type
_entity.pdbx_description
1 polymer ?
#
loop_
_entity_poly.entity_id
_entity_poly.type
_entity_poly.pdbx_seq_one_letter_code
_entity_poly.pdbx_strand_id
1 'polypeptide(L)'
;MKNLWFFLHTWYRRVKSRCGPFFIRQVPSAVDIIDQARKDWQEANREFDLVDSELTDYIIFKINTAERRLVALLQWARRQGITAWPAGSLTPEVREQSNRPGPAPEAS
;
A
#
# COMPACT_ATOMS: atom_id res chain seq x y z
N MET A 1 52.72 31.53 20.52
CA MET A 1 51.61 31.35 19.56
C MET A 1 51.19 29.87 19.55
N LYS A 2 50.39 29.40 20.53
CA LYS A 2 50.03 27.97 20.71
C LYS A 2 48.51 27.78 20.80
N ASN A 3 47.76 28.49 19.96
CA ASN A 3 46.31 28.57 20.18
C ASN A 3 45.50 28.29 18.91
N LEU A 4 46.13 28.11 17.73
CA LEU A 4 45.41 27.93 16.47
C LEU A 4 44.96 26.47 16.23
N TRP A 5 45.67 25.49 16.78
CA TRP A 5 45.36 24.06 16.61
C TRP A 5 44.12 23.63 17.40
N PHE A 6 43.85 24.27 18.55
CA PHE A 6 42.64 24.00 19.35
C PHE A 6 41.36 24.43 18.63
N PHE A 7 41.38 25.54 17.89
CA PHE A 7 40.21 26.03 17.17
C PHE A 7 39.88 25.17 15.95
N LEU A 8 40.88 24.67 15.21
CA LEU A 8 40.63 23.74 14.10
C LEU A 8 40.06 22.40 14.60
N HIS A 9 40.58 21.86 15.71
CA HIS A 9 40.11 20.56 16.22
C HIS A 9 38.71 20.64 16.87
N THR A 10 38.41 21.73 17.58
CA THR A 10 37.08 21.95 18.18
C THR A 10 36.01 22.30 17.16
N TRP A 11 36.36 23.00 16.06
CA TRP A 11 35.45 23.24 14.95
C TRP A 11 35.18 21.95 14.14
N TYR A 12 36.21 21.16 13.85
CA TYR A 12 36.07 19.89 13.10
C TYR A 12 35.17 18.86 13.82
N ARG A 13 35.19 18.82 15.16
CA ARG A 13 34.36 17.91 15.96
C ARG A 13 32.89 18.31 16.03
N ARG A 14 32.55 19.58 15.78
CA ARG A 14 31.18 20.10 15.92
C ARG A 14 30.37 20.08 14.62
N VAL A 15 31.04 20.12 13.47
CA VAL A 15 30.38 20.06 12.15
C VAL A 15 30.00 18.62 11.76
N LYS A 16 30.72 17.60 12.27
CA LYS A 16 30.49 16.19 11.89
C LYS A 16 29.40 15.45 12.70
N SER A 17 28.69 16.13 13.61
CA SER A 17 27.72 15.49 14.53
C SER A 17 26.24 15.89 14.30
N ARG A 18 25.89 16.45 13.14
CA ARG A 18 24.48 16.73 12.76
C ARG A 18 24.01 16.05 11.47
N CYS A 19 24.67 14.96 11.06
CA CYS A 19 24.06 13.97 10.19
C CYS A 19 23.78 12.73 11.03
N GLY A 20 22.69 12.76 11.81
CA GLY A 20 22.11 11.52 12.31
C GLY A 20 21.62 10.66 11.13
N PRO A 21 21.32 9.37 11.35
CA PRO A 21 20.75 8.48 10.33
C PRO A 21 19.27 8.84 10.08
N PHE A 22 18.99 10.10 9.79
CA PHE A 22 17.69 10.58 9.41
C PHE A 22 17.55 10.33 7.92
N PHE A 23 16.55 9.55 7.54
CA PHE A 23 16.26 9.03 6.20
C PHE A 23 17.01 7.76 5.80
N ILE A 24 16.84 6.69 6.58
CA ILE A 24 16.73 5.37 5.93
C ILE A 24 15.50 5.46 5.02
N ARG A 25 15.73 5.73 3.73
CA ARG A 25 14.70 5.71 2.70
C ARG A 25 14.21 4.26 2.61
N GLN A 26 13.10 3.97 3.30
CA GLN A 26 12.50 2.64 3.21
C GLN A 26 11.98 2.46 1.78
N VAL A 27 12.43 1.40 1.13
CA VAL A 27 11.89 0.98 -0.16
C VAL A 27 10.49 0.43 0.13
N PRO A 28 9.42 0.95 -0.48
CA PRO A 28 8.07 0.49 -0.20
C PRO A 28 7.95 -0.99 -0.57
N SER A 29 7.29 -1.76 0.29
CA SER A 29 7.02 -3.17 0.00
C SER A 29 6.01 -3.29 -1.15
N ALA A 30 5.91 -4.48 -1.73
CA ALA A 30 4.87 -4.79 -2.72
C ALA A 30 3.46 -4.47 -2.20
N VAL A 31 3.20 -4.75 -0.92
CA VAL A 31 1.91 -4.48 -0.27
C VAL A 31 1.66 -2.97 -0.19
N ASP A 32 2.68 -2.18 0.19
CA ASP A 32 2.56 -0.72 0.27
C ASP A 32 2.28 -0.11 -1.12
N ILE A 33 2.93 -0.62 -2.17
CA ILE A 33 2.72 -0.15 -3.54
C ILE A 33 1.28 -0.45 -4.01
N ILE A 34 0.74 -1.63 -3.68
CA ILE A 34 -0.63 -2.02 -4.02
C ILE A 34 -1.64 -1.18 -3.23
N ASP A 35 -1.40 -0.96 -1.93
CA ASP A 35 -2.26 -0.15 -1.10
C ASP A 35 -2.29 1.31 -1.57
N GLN A 36 -1.14 1.85 -1.97
CA GLN A 36 -1.08 3.18 -2.58
C GLN A 36 -1.89 3.24 -3.88
N ALA A 37 -1.75 2.25 -4.77
CA ALA A 37 -2.53 2.21 -6.01
C ALA A 37 -4.06 2.11 -5.74
N ARG A 38 -4.47 1.43 -4.66
CA ARG A 38 -5.86 1.39 -4.21
C ARG A 38 -6.35 2.76 -3.75
N LYS A 39 -5.55 3.46 -2.94
CA LYS A 39 -5.84 4.82 -2.48
C LYS A 39 -5.95 5.78 -3.67
N ASP A 40 -5.01 5.71 -4.62
CA ASP A 40 -5.03 6.53 -5.83
C ASP A 40 -6.32 6.33 -6.63
N TRP A 41 -6.79 5.07 -6.79
CA TRP A 41 -8.06 4.78 -7.46
C TRP A 41 -9.27 5.30 -6.68
N GLN A 42 -9.31 5.11 -5.36
CA GLN A 42 -10.40 5.64 -4.52
C GLN A 42 -10.47 7.17 -4.56
N GLU A 43 -9.32 7.83 -4.54
CA GLU A 43 -9.26 9.30 -4.61
C GLU A 43 -9.75 9.80 -5.98
N ALA A 44 -9.33 9.17 -7.08
CA ALA A 44 -9.83 9.51 -8.41
C ALA A 44 -11.36 9.36 -8.53
N ASN A 45 -11.96 8.36 -7.85
CA ASN A 45 -13.41 8.22 -7.80
C ASN A 45 -14.10 9.33 -6.99
N ARG A 46 -13.50 9.78 -5.89
CA ARG A 46 -14.05 10.91 -5.10
C ARG A 46 -13.96 12.23 -5.84
N GLU A 47 -12.87 12.43 -6.59
CA GLU A 47 -12.69 13.62 -7.40
C GLU A 47 -13.73 13.74 -8.53
N PHE A 48 -14.32 12.64 -8.98
CA PHE A 48 -15.40 12.65 -9.99
C PHE A 48 -16.57 13.55 -9.59
N ASP A 49 -16.97 13.51 -8.32
CA ASP A 49 -18.09 14.31 -7.81
C ASP A 49 -17.74 15.79 -7.62
N LEU A 50 -16.45 16.15 -7.71
CA LEU A 50 -15.93 17.48 -7.43
C LEU A 50 -15.47 18.23 -8.68
N VAL A 51 -15.31 17.52 -9.81
CA VAL A 51 -14.71 18.07 -11.02
C VAL A 51 -15.73 18.84 -11.86
N ASP A 52 -15.28 19.90 -12.53
CA ASP A 52 -16.11 20.61 -13.52
C ASP A 52 -16.43 19.68 -14.71
N SER A 53 -17.63 19.85 -15.27
CA SER A 53 -18.08 19.22 -16.52
C SER A 53 -17.05 19.23 -17.65
N GLU A 54 -16.28 20.32 -17.81
CA GLU A 54 -15.24 20.43 -18.84
C GLU A 54 -14.05 19.46 -18.64
N LEU A 55 -13.90 18.90 -17.44
CA LEU A 55 -12.84 17.95 -17.07
C LEU A 55 -13.34 16.50 -16.96
N THR A 56 -14.57 16.22 -17.39
CA THR A 56 -15.18 14.88 -17.30
C THR A 56 -14.32 13.82 -17.98
N ASP A 57 -13.83 14.08 -19.20
CA ASP A 57 -13.00 13.13 -19.93
C ASP A 57 -11.66 12.86 -19.22
N TYR A 58 -11.07 13.91 -18.63
CA TYR A 58 -9.84 13.78 -17.85
C TYR A 58 -10.05 12.92 -16.60
N ILE A 59 -11.12 13.13 -15.84
CA ILE A 59 -11.33 12.36 -14.62
C ILE A 59 -11.66 10.90 -14.92
N ILE A 60 -12.42 10.62 -15.99
CA ILE A 60 -12.67 9.25 -16.47
C ILE A 60 -11.35 8.58 -16.86
N PHE A 61 -10.48 9.29 -17.59
CA PHE A 61 -9.15 8.78 -17.93
C PHE A 61 -8.31 8.48 -16.68
N LYS A 62 -8.34 9.36 -15.67
CA LYS A 62 -7.61 9.19 -14.40
C LYS A 62 -8.09 7.96 -13.64
N ILE A 63 -9.41 7.79 -13.49
CA ILE A 63 -10.01 6.61 -12.85
C ILE A 63 -9.58 5.33 -13.56
N ASN A 64 -9.74 5.28 -14.89
CA ASN A 64 -9.38 4.11 -15.70
C ASN A 64 -7.90 3.76 -15.60
N THR A 65 -7.02 4.77 -15.59
CA THR A 65 -5.57 4.57 -15.47
C THR A 65 -5.20 4.03 -14.09
N ALA A 66 -5.78 4.59 -13.02
CA ALA A 66 -5.56 4.13 -11.65
C ALA A 66 -6.07 2.69 -11.45
N GLU A 67 -7.25 2.36 -11.98
CA GLU A 67 -7.81 1.01 -11.94
C GLU A 67 -6.90 0.00 -12.65
N ARG A 68 -6.51 0.28 -13.90
CA ARG A 68 -5.62 -0.61 -14.67
C ARG A 68 -4.30 -0.85 -13.96
N ARG A 69 -3.73 0.18 -13.32
CA ARG A 69 -2.51 0.07 -12.51
C ARG A 69 -2.74 -0.85 -11.31
N LEU A 70 -3.83 -0.66 -10.56
CA LEU A 70 -4.16 -1.51 -9.41
C LEU A 70 -4.35 -2.98 -9.82
N VAL A 71 -5.11 -3.23 -10.89
CA VAL A 71 -5.35 -4.58 -11.41
C VAL A 71 -4.05 -5.26 -11.85
N ALA A 72 -3.18 -4.55 -12.57
CA ALA A 72 -1.89 -5.09 -12.99
C ALA A 72 -1.00 -5.45 -11.79
N LEU A 73 -0.97 -4.62 -10.75
CA LEU A 73 -0.23 -4.88 -9.52
C LEU A 73 -0.78 -6.09 -8.75
N LEU A 74 -2.11 -6.23 -8.67
CA LEU A 74 -2.74 -7.40 -8.05
C LEU A 74 -2.43 -8.69 -8.82
N GLN A 75 -2.45 -8.65 -10.15
CA GLN A 75 -2.07 -9.80 -10.98
C GLN A 75 -0.59 -10.15 -10.81
N TRP A 76 0.30 -9.15 -10.76
CA TRP A 76 1.71 -9.36 -10.47
C TRP A 76 1.91 -9.99 -9.08
N ALA A 77 1.28 -9.46 -8.04
CA ALA A 77 1.35 -9.99 -6.68
C ALA A 77 0.88 -11.44 -6.58
N ARG A 78 -0.24 -11.77 -7.24
CA ARG A 78 -0.74 -13.15 -7.33
C ARG A 78 0.27 -14.10 -7.96
N ARG A 79 0.93 -13.68 -9.05
CA ARG A 79 1.99 -14.49 -9.71
C ARG A 79 3.21 -14.70 -8.81
N GLN A 80 3.49 -13.78 -7.90
CA GLN A 80 4.57 -13.87 -6.93
C GLN A 80 4.16 -14.60 -5.62
N GLY A 81 2.92 -15.10 -5.53
CA GLY A 81 2.41 -15.71 -4.30
C GLY A 81 2.26 -14.72 -3.13
N ILE A 82 2.27 -13.42 -3.40
CA ILE A 82 2.06 -12.39 -2.38
C ILE A 82 0.58 -12.38 -2.05
N THR A 83 0.23 -12.75 -0.83
CA THR A 83 -1.15 -12.76 -0.35
C THR A 83 -1.28 -11.82 0.85
N ALA A 84 -2.48 -11.24 1.01
CA ALA A 84 -2.77 -10.33 2.12
C ALA A 84 -2.90 -11.07 3.47
N TRP A 85 -3.01 -12.39 3.45
CA TRP A 85 -3.29 -13.21 4.61
C TRP A 85 -2.09 -14.10 4.94
N PRO A 86 -1.81 -14.36 6.22
CA PRO A 86 -0.81 -15.35 6.59
C PRO A 86 -1.19 -16.74 6.04
N ALA A 87 -0.19 -17.51 5.62
CA ALA A 87 -0.40 -18.90 5.20
C ALA A 87 -1.09 -19.68 6.35
N GLY A 88 -2.23 -20.32 6.05
CA GLY A 88 -3.03 -21.08 7.03
C GLY A 88 -4.32 -20.39 7.51
N SER A 89 -4.59 -19.15 7.09
CA SER A 89 -5.82 -18.41 7.46
C SER A 89 -7.10 -18.85 6.72
N LEU A 90 -6.96 -19.65 5.65
CA LEU A 90 -8.09 -20.25 4.94
C LEU A 90 -8.18 -21.73 5.33
N THR A 91 -8.82 -22.04 6.45
CA THR A 91 -9.27 -23.40 6.71
C THR A 91 -10.41 -23.75 5.75
N PRO A 92 -10.42 -24.93 5.10
CA PRO A 92 -11.39 -25.29 4.08
C PRO A 92 -12.81 -25.61 4.63
N GLU A 93 -13.10 -25.26 5.88
CA GLU A 93 -14.26 -25.79 6.63
C GLU A 93 -15.63 -25.26 6.18
N VAL A 94 -15.68 -24.22 5.34
CA VAL A 94 -16.94 -23.56 4.96
C VAL A 94 -17.68 -24.25 3.80
N ARG A 95 -17.07 -25.21 3.09
CA ARG A 95 -17.74 -25.89 1.95
C ARG A 95 -18.69 -27.02 2.35
N GLU A 96 -18.55 -27.62 3.52
CA GLU A 96 -19.30 -28.83 3.90
C GLU A 96 -20.72 -28.54 4.44
N GLN A 97 -21.00 -27.31 4.88
CA GLN A 97 -22.26 -26.98 5.56
C GLN A 97 -23.41 -26.61 4.62
N SER A 98 -23.14 -26.15 3.39
CA SER A 98 -24.22 -25.83 2.44
C SER A 98 -24.82 -27.06 1.74
N ASN A 99 -24.21 -28.25 1.90
CA ASN A 99 -24.64 -29.51 1.27
C ASN A 99 -25.34 -30.47 2.24
N ARG A 100 -25.57 -30.09 3.50
CA ARG A 100 -26.37 -30.93 4.40
C ARG A 100 -27.85 -30.76 4.07
N PRO A 101 -28.56 -31.83 3.68
CA PRO A 101 -30.02 -31.77 3.61
C PRO A 101 -30.56 -31.40 5.00
N GLY A 102 -31.43 -30.39 5.06
CA GLY A 102 -32.05 -29.94 6.31
C GLY A 102 -32.82 -31.07 7.00
N PRO A 103 -32.96 -31.03 8.33
CA PRO A 103 -33.70 -32.06 9.06
C PRO A 103 -35.14 -32.14 8.54
N ALA A 104 -35.60 -33.37 8.29
CA ALA A 104 -36.96 -33.63 7.81
C ALA A 104 -37.98 -33.06 8.81
N PRO A 105 -39.09 -32.46 8.34
CA PRO A 105 -40.12 -31.94 9.23
C PRO A 105 -40.71 -33.09 10.04
N GLU A 106 -40.59 -33.02 11.36
CA GLU A 106 -41.19 -33.98 12.28
C GLU A 106 -42.72 -33.93 12.12
N ALA A 107 -43.29 -35.05 11.68
CA ALA A 107 -44.73 -35.21 11.56
C ALA A 107 -45.36 -35.17 12.96
N SER A 108 -46.23 -34.19 13.19
CA SER A 108 -47.11 -34.09 14.36
C SER A 108 -48.41 -34.87 14.14
#